data_AF-A0A1B6FIE8-F1
#
_entry.id   AF-A0A1B6FIE8-F1
#
_cell.length_a   1.000
_cell.length_b   1.000
_cell.length_c   1.000
_cell.angle_alpha   90.00
_cell.angle_beta   90.00
_cell.angle_gamma   90.00
#
_symmetry.space_group_name_H-M   'P 1'
#
loop_
_entity.id
_entity.type
_entity.pdbx_description
1 polymer ?
#
loop_
_entity_poly.entity_id
_entity_poly.type
_entity_poly.pdbx_seq_one_letter_code
_entity_poly.pdbx_strand_id
1 'polypeptide(L)'
;DRRSSTLLVPPKYNPQVYEEVGKGLCYSILDLTGANPNSRLGNSEFRTLCGVREWLRKYVSVSDPGPHPKPHNQGTESLAYTLTLDDNNPDNADSLPSTTN
;
A
#
# COMPACT_ATOMS: atom_id res chain seq x y z
N ASP A 1 10.28 2.88 -34.94
CA ASP A 1 10.34 1.72 -34.03
C ASP A 1 9.51 1.87 -32.76
N ARG A 2 8.54 0.95 -32.63
CA ARG A 2 7.99 0.33 -31.41
C ARG A 2 7.57 1.23 -30.23
N ARG A 3 6.58 2.10 -30.44
CA ARG A 3 5.58 2.40 -29.38
C ARG A 3 4.40 1.48 -29.61
N SER A 4 4.47 0.26 -29.10
CA SER A 4 3.35 -0.67 -29.14
C SER A 4 2.23 -0.08 -28.29
N SER A 5 1.14 0.28 -28.94
CA SER A 5 -0.16 0.56 -28.37
C SER A 5 -0.65 -0.66 -27.57
N THR A 6 -0.29 -0.75 -26.28
CA THR A 6 -0.78 -1.80 -25.35
C THR A 6 -2.21 -1.47 -24.89
N LEU A 7 -3.10 -1.33 -25.86
CA LEU A 7 -4.51 -1.08 -25.66
C LEU A 7 -5.17 -2.35 -25.12
N LEU A 8 -5.63 -2.29 -23.87
CA LEU A 8 -6.92 -2.77 -23.32
C LEU A 8 -7.38 -4.22 -23.58
N VAL A 9 -6.64 -5.04 -24.31
CA VAL A 9 -6.99 -6.45 -24.54
C VAL A 9 -6.37 -7.28 -23.41
N PRO A 10 -7.17 -8.02 -22.63
CA PRO A 10 -6.64 -8.93 -21.63
C PRO A 10 -5.61 -9.87 -22.26
N PRO A 11 -4.45 -10.07 -21.63
CA PRO A 11 -3.45 -11.00 -22.12
C PRO A 11 -4.08 -12.36 -22.43
N LYS A 12 -3.72 -12.94 -23.58
CA LYS A 12 -4.21 -14.27 -23.96
C LYS A 12 -3.81 -15.29 -22.89
N TYR A 13 -4.75 -16.14 -22.48
CA TYR A 13 -4.51 -17.18 -21.48
C TYR A 13 -3.31 -18.05 -21.88
N ASN A 14 -2.39 -18.21 -20.93
CA ASN A 14 -1.21 -19.05 -21.05
C ASN A 14 -0.99 -19.73 -19.68
N PRO A 15 -1.13 -21.06 -19.57
CA PRO A 15 -0.95 -21.78 -18.31
C PRO A 15 0.38 -21.49 -17.62
N GLN A 16 1.45 -21.30 -18.40
CA GLN A 16 2.80 -21.06 -17.90
C GLN A 16 2.89 -19.78 -17.07
N VAL A 17 2.09 -18.76 -17.41
CA VAL A 17 2.04 -17.51 -16.62
C VAL A 17 1.53 -17.78 -15.21
N TYR A 18 0.50 -18.62 -15.06
CA TYR A 18 -0.04 -18.98 -13.75
C TYR A 18 0.92 -19.86 -12.95
N GLU A 19 1.68 -20.73 -13.63
CA GLU A 19 2.72 -21.55 -12.99
C GLU A 19 3.83 -20.67 -12.39
N GLU A 20 4.31 -19.67 -13.14
CA GLU A 20 5.33 -18.73 -12.66
C GLU A 20 4.83 -17.87 -11.50
N VAL A 21 3.60 -17.35 -11.60
CA VAL A 21 2.95 -16.60 -10.52
C VAL A 21 2.78 -17.49 -9.29
N GLY A 22 2.33 -18.73 -9.46
CA GLY A 22 2.16 -19.70 -8.39
C GLY A 22 3.48 -19.98 -7.66
N LYS A 23 4.59 -20.19 -8.41
CA LYS A 23 5.93 -20.33 -7.83
C LYS A 23 6.32 -19.12 -6.98
N GLY A 24 6.17 -17.91 -7.53
CA GLY A 24 6.47 -16.66 -6.81
C GLY A 24 5.63 -16.49 -5.54
N LEU A 25 4.34 -16.84 -5.61
CA LEU A 25 3.42 -16.80 -4.49
C LEU A 25 3.83 -17.80 -3.40
N CYS A 26 4.20 -19.04 -3.76
CA CYS A 26 4.68 -20.05 -2.82
C CYS A 26 5.93 -19.57 -2.07
N TYR A 27 6.90 -18.97 -2.77
CA TYR A 27 8.07 -18.36 -2.10
C TYR A 27 7.68 -17.26 -1.12
N SER A 28 6.72 -16.41 -1.50
CA SER A 28 6.23 -15.33 -0.66
C SER A 28 5.51 -15.85 0.59
N ILE A 29 4.75 -16.94 0.48
CA ILE A 29 4.11 -17.60 1.63
C ILE A 29 5.18 -18.17 2.57
N LEU A 30 6.20 -18.82 2.04
CA LEU A 30 7.32 -19.33 2.84
C LEU A 30 8.10 -18.18 3.53
N ASP A 31 8.24 -17.03 2.86
CA ASP A 31 8.81 -15.82 3.47
C ASP A 31 7.94 -15.34 4.64
N LEU A 32 6.61 -15.30 4.48
CA LEU A 32 5.67 -14.88 5.52
C LEU A 32 5.73 -15.77 6.78
N THR A 33 5.96 -17.06 6.61
CA THR A 33 6.05 -18.00 7.75
C THR A 33 7.48 -18.15 8.29
N GLY A 34 8.46 -17.41 7.74
CA GLY A 34 9.87 -17.55 8.13
C GLY A 34 10.49 -18.90 7.78
N ALA A 35 9.85 -19.67 6.88
CA ALA A 35 10.26 -21.01 6.50
C ALA A 35 11.10 -21.02 5.20
N ASN A 36 11.29 -19.87 4.55
CA ASN A 36 12.11 -19.77 3.35
C ASN A 36 13.61 -19.70 3.69
N PRO A 37 14.41 -20.77 3.46
CA PRO A 37 15.85 -20.75 3.72
C PRO A 37 16.61 -19.80 2.80
N ASN A 38 16.02 -19.46 1.65
CA ASN A 38 16.61 -18.60 0.64
C ASN A 38 15.85 -17.27 0.54
N SER A 39 15.35 -16.76 1.66
CA SER A 39 14.61 -15.50 1.68
C SER A 39 15.47 -14.35 1.14
N ARG A 40 14.92 -13.61 0.18
CA ARG A 40 15.59 -12.44 -0.42
C ARG A 40 15.42 -11.17 0.41
N LEU A 41 14.57 -11.22 1.44
CA LEU A 41 14.21 -10.04 2.24
C LEU A 41 15.42 -9.41 2.94
N GLY A 42 16.31 -10.20 3.53
CA GLY A 42 17.48 -9.69 4.25
C GLY A 42 18.45 -8.86 3.38
N ASN A 43 18.49 -9.16 2.07
CA ASN A 43 19.30 -8.46 1.09
C ASN A 43 18.53 -7.36 0.33
N SER A 44 17.23 -7.21 0.59
CA SER A 44 16.42 -6.15 0.00
C SER A 44 16.57 -4.82 0.76
N GLU A 45 16.18 -3.72 0.14
CA GLU A 45 16.12 -2.40 0.78
C GLU A 45 15.19 -2.36 2.00
N PHE A 46 14.19 -3.24 2.05
CA PHE A 46 13.21 -3.34 3.12
C PHE A 46 13.69 -4.19 4.30
N ARG A 47 14.66 -5.09 4.07
CA ARG A 47 15.32 -6.01 5.02
C ARG A 47 14.42 -7.02 5.74
N THR A 48 13.14 -6.70 5.95
CA THR A 48 12.17 -7.43 6.76
C THR A 48 10.76 -7.34 6.16
N LEU A 49 9.87 -8.26 6.54
CA LEU A 49 8.45 -8.20 6.17
C LEU A 49 7.75 -6.92 6.68
N CYS A 50 8.13 -6.45 7.86
CA CYS A 50 7.61 -5.20 8.41
C CYS A 50 7.93 -4.00 7.50
N GLY A 51 9.19 -3.93 7.02
CA GLY A 51 9.62 -2.89 6.08
C GLY A 51 8.84 -2.93 4.76
N VAL A 52 8.59 -4.13 4.22
CA VAL A 52 7.77 -4.31 3.01
C VAL A 52 6.33 -3.82 3.25
N ARG A 53 5.74 -4.15 4.40
CA ARG A 53 4.38 -3.74 4.76
C ARG A 53 4.26 -2.22 4.90
N GLU A 54 5.24 -1.57 5.51
CA GLU A 54 5.29 -0.10 5.61
C GLU A 54 5.41 0.58 4.25
N TRP A 55 6.28 0.05 3.38
CA TRP A 55 6.42 0.55 2.03
C TRP A 55 5.12 0.41 1.23
N LEU A 56 4.46 -0.75 1.29
CA LEU A 56 3.17 -0.97 0.63
C LEU A 56 2.08 -0.01 1.10
N ARG A 57 1.98 0.25 2.41
CA ARG A 57 1.03 1.23 2.95
C ARG A 57 1.22 2.61 2.33
N LYS A 58 2.48 3.07 2.25
CA LYS A 58 2.82 4.34 1.60
C LYS A 58 2.50 4.32 0.10
N TYR A 59 2.83 3.23 -0.58
CA TYR A 59 2.61 3.09 -2.02
C TYR A 59 1.13 3.17 -2.39
N VAL A 60 0.27 2.44 -1.67
CA VAL A 60 -1.17 2.44 -1.90
C VAL A 60 -1.80 3.79 -1.53
N SER A 61 -1.34 4.44 -0.46
CA SER A 61 -1.83 5.78 -0.09
C SER A 61 -1.48 6.88 -1.10
N VAL A 62 -0.41 6.70 -1.89
CA VAL A 62 0.02 7.67 -2.92
C VAL A 62 -0.77 7.52 -4.22
N SER A 63 -1.51 6.41 -4.40
CA SER A 63 -2.30 6.15 -5.61
C SER A 63 -3.66 6.85 -5.69
N ASP A 64 -3.98 7.76 -4.75
CA ASP A 64 -5.01 8.77 -4.94
C ASP A 64 -4.45 9.91 -5.81
N PRO A 65 -4.99 10.20 -7.01
CA PRO A 65 -4.41 11.14 -7.97
C PRO A 65 -4.70 12.58 -7.57
N GLY A 66 -4.14 13.04 -6.46
CA GLY A 66 -4.06 14.45 -6.09
C GLY A 66 -2.77 15.10 -6.60
N PRO A 67 -2.72 16.44 -6.82
CA PRO A 67 -1.55 17.09 -7.38
C PRO A 67 -0.38 16.99 -6.39
N HIS A 68 0.59 16.13 -6.70
CA HIS A 68 1.77 15.96 -5.85
C HIS A 68 2.63 17.24 -5.84
N PRO A 69 2.91 17.85 -4.68
CA PRO A 69 3.95 18.85 -4.57
C PRO A 69 5.32 18.16 -4.67
N LYS A 70 6.24 18.75 -5.43
CA LYS A 70 7.61 18.25 -5.63
C LYS A 70 8.35 18.14 -4.28
N PRO A 71 9.27 17.17 -4.11
CA PRO A 71 10.10 17.14 -2.92
C PRO A 71 11.05 18.35 -2.96
N HIS A 72 10.81 19.33 -2.07
CA HIS A 72 11.73 20.43 -1.81
C HIS A 72 12.55 20.12 -0.56
N ASN A 73 13.87 20.27 -0.69
CA ASN A 73 14.83 20.02 0.38
C ASN A 73 14.63 20.96 1.57
N GLN A 74 14.74 20.38 2.77
CA GLN A 74 15.04 20.96 4.09
C GLN A 74 14.53 22.39 4.37
N GLY A 75 13.50 22.48 5.21
CA GLY A 75 13.17 23.69 5.96
C GLY A 75 11.74 23.71 6.48
N THR A 76 11.60 23.61 7.80
CA THR A 76 10.53 24.18 8.65
C THR A 76 9.13 23.53 8.72
N GLU A 77 8.74 23.34 9.99
CA GLU A 77 7.42 23.18 10.64
C GLU A 77 6.54 21.92 10.43
N SER A 78 6.60 21.11 11.49
CA SER A 78 5.59 20.21 12.06
C SER A 78 4.14 20.68 11.94
N LEU A 79 3.26 19.79 11.46
CA LEU A 79 1.95 19.56 12.07
C LEU A 79 1.65 18.05 12.07
N ALA A 80 1.67 17.47 13.26
CA ALA A 80 1.33 16.08 13.51
C ALA A 80 -0.18 15.86 13.29
N TYR A 81 -0.54 14.96 12.38
CA TYR A 81 -1.87 14.36 12.35
C TYR A 81 -1.83 13.04 13.11
N THR A 82 -1.82 13.11 14.44
CA THR A 82 -2.13 11.94 15.28
C THR A 82 -3.61 11.62 15.10
N LEU A 83 -3.91 10.54 14.39
CA LEU A 83 -5.26 9.97 14.32
C LEU A 83 -5.51 9.25 15.65
N THR A 84 -6.20 9.91 16.58
CA THR A 84 -6.68 9.29 17.81
C THR A 84 -7.74 8.26 17.43
N LEU A 85 -7.43 6.97 17.61
CA LEU A 85 -8.43 5.91 17.57
C LEU A 85 -9.23 5.98 18.87
N ASP A 86 -10.47 6.47 18.79
CA ASP A 86 -11.42 6.37 19.89
C ASP A 86 -12.31 5.14 19.66
N ASP A 87 -11.82 4.00 20.12
CA ASP A 87 -12.66 2.85 20.41
C ASP A 87 -13.34 3.13 21.76
N ASN A 88 -14.69 3.17 21.77
CA ASN A 88 -15.63 3.18 22.92
C ASN A 88 -16.29 4.53 23.32
N ASN A 89 -17.38 4.95 22.64
CA ASN A 89 -18.44 5.71 23.31
C ASN A 89 -19.85 5.49 22.67
N PRO A 90 -20.84 4.93 23.40
CA PRO A 90 -22.17 4.60 22.86
C PRO A 90 -23.24 5.71 22.90
N ASP A 91 -22.93 6.94 23.33
CA ASP A 91 -23.96 7.91 23.76
C ASP A 91 -24.36 9.02 22.77
N ASN A 92 -24.02 8.97 21.47
CA ASN A 92 -24.47 10.01 20.53
C ASN A 92 -25.85 9.69 19.91
N ALA A 93 -26.84 9.53 20.77
CA ALA A 93 -28.23 9.74 20.40
C ALA A 93 -28.64 11.15 20.85
N ASP A 94 -29.24 11.89 19.92
CA ASP A 94 -30.04 13.08 20.15
C ASP A 94 -29.29 14.43 20.26
N SER A 95 -29.40 15.24 19.20
CA SER A 95 -29.76 16.68 19.27
C SER A 95 -29.71 17.34 17.88
N LEU A 96 -30.90 17.67 17.34
CA LEU A 96 -31.10 18.54 16.16
C LEU A 96 -30.78 20.02 16.50
N PRO A 97 -30.19 20.82 15.60
CA PRO A 97 -30.06 22.25 15.83
C PRO A 97 -31.32 23.03 15.38
N SER A 98 -31.90 23.78 16.33
CA SER A 98 -32.99 24.75 16.16
C SER A 98 -32.60 25.98 15.31
N THR A 99 -33.55 26.46 14.51
CA THR A 99 -33.47 27.68 13.69
C THR A 99 -33.80 28.94 14.48
N THR A 100 -32.92 29.96 14.47
CA THR A 100 -33.18 31.42 14.50
C THR A 100 -31.86 32.10 14.07
N ASN A 101 -31.80 33.20 13.33
CA ASN A 101 -32.69 34.35 13.15
C ASN A 101 -32.53 34.87 11.71
#